data_AF-A0AAW0F0E8-F1
#
_entry.id   AF-A0AAW0F0E8-F1
#
_cell.length_a   1.000
_cell.length_b   1.000
_cell.length_c   1.000
_cell.angle_alpha   90.00
_cell.angle_beta   90.00
_cell.angle_gamma   90.00
#
_symmetry.space_group_name_H-M   'P 1'
#
loop_
_entity.id
_entity.type
_entity.pdbx_description
1 polymer ?
#
loop_
_entity_poly.entity_id
_entity_poly.type
_entity_poly.pdbx_seq_one_letter_code
_entity_poly.pdbx_strand_id
1 'polypeptide(L)'
;MREARGGAAAWVVCRRHPLPALFAGAAVAVCRLTTPASAAPALSALCASGLPGYSAQDGAAFCAAAATLHPRHQLPFVLSRVAASTAIAALPLSREARRPVPGDETAIVFTGGREAAPQLHRCRLSISHEDVAAASVAWPALPPSPGVSHDHVERNVRGTTTLSSAAAPRGTRGDFEYAVDVASVAEVHRVRRRFPHLGRRWMPQCSTEAPAEAIRRALVGMEQRPSRGEAGASDDGVVYSGAALRRRSGWWRHMPTPCASEAEAYASVVLAQHWGARECAVKLVGIAGRSFAYGCVRGAAALGCREECSAGSADEVRPFTGSFLAPGALHLAAVDGAEATALAERGLQPCFYLHTWTEWAPLSDAVDLPYIVVLACAPRRTCLQ
;
A
#
# COMPACT_ATOMS: atom_id res chain seq x y z
N MET A 1 -20.09 24.98 35.13
CA MET A 1 -19.96 23.55 34.79
C MET A 1 -19.67 23.45 33.29
N ARG A 2 -18.41 23.26 32.90
CA ARG A 2 -18.04 22.86 31.54
C ARG A 2 -18.06 21.33 31.51
N GLU A 3 -19.01 20.75 30.80
CA GLU A 3 -19.02 19.31 30.53
C GLU A 3 -17.72 18.95 29.80
N ALA A 4 -16.91 18.13 30.46
CA ALA A 4 -15.84 17.40 29.80
C ALA A 4 -16.50 16.42 28.82
N ARG A 5 -16.53 16.78 27.54
CA ARG A 5 -16.78 15.81 26.45
C ARG A 5 -15.61 14.82 26.48
N GLY A 6 -15.75 13.75 27.27
CA GLY A 6 -14.91 12.57 27.18
C GLY A 6 -15.12 11.96 25.80
N GLY A 7 -14.27 12.32 24.84
CA GLY A 7 -14.27 11.71 23.52
C GLY A 7 -14.01 10.22 23.69
N ALA A 8 -14.97 9.38 23.32
CA ALA A 8 -14.78 7.94 23.27
C ALA A 8 -13.52 7.64 22.44
N ALA A 9 -12.64 6.79 22.96
CA ALA A 9 -11.42 6.43 22.25
C ALA A 9 -11.80 5.80 20.89
N ALA A 10 -11.31 6.38 19.79
CA ALA A 10 -11.51 5.81 18.46
C ALA A 10 -10.76 4.48 18.36
N TRP A 11 -11.46 3.39 18.09
CA TRP A 11 -10.92 2.03 18.00
C TRP A 11 -10.21 1.76 16.66
N VAL A 12 -10.64 2.46 15.63
CA VAL A 12 -10.06 2.42 14.28
C VAL A 12 -9.59 3.82 13.94
N VAL A 13 -8.35 3.89 13.47
CA VAL A 13 -7.83 5.08 12.80
C VAL A 13 -7.79 4.77 11.33
N CYS A 14 -8.55 5.50 10.53
CA CYS A 14 -8.46 5.46 9.08
C CYS A 14 -8.04 6.81 8.52
N ARG A 15 -7.02 6.79 7.65
CA ARG A 15 -6.36 8.01 7.18
C ARG A 15 -6.19 7.96 5.67
N ARG A 16 -6.39 9.11 5.03
CA ARG A 16 -6.00 9.33 3.64
C ARG A 16 -4.50 9.55 3.59
N HIS A 17 -3.82 8.82 2.73
CA HIS A 17 -2.39 8.99 2.54
C HIS A 17 -2.14 9.99 1.40
N PRO A 18 -1.40 11.09 1.62
CA PRO A 18 -1.01 11.98 0.55
C PRO A 18 -0.07 11.23 -0.39
N LEU A 19 -0.34 11.28 -1.69
CA LEU A 19 0.47 10.59 -2.68
C LEU A 19 1.39 11.58 -3.39
N PRO A 20 2.58 11.14 -3.84
CA PRO A 20 3.38 11.90 -4.80
C PRO A 20 2.55 12.34 -6.01
N ALA A 21 2.93 13.48 -6.62
CA ALA A 21 2.18 14.09 -7.72
C ALA A 21 1.93 13.13 -8.91
N LEU A 22 2.83 12.15 -9.11
CA LEU A 22 2.66 11.08 -10.10
C LEU A 22 1.34 10.30 -9.93
N PHE A 23 0.82 10.21 -8.71
CA PHE A 23 -0.39 9.47 -8.39
C PHE A 23 -1.60 10.38 -8.13
N ALA A 24 -1.58 11.65 -8.57
CA ALA A 24 -2.64 12.63 -8.27
C ALA A 24 -4.06 12.21 -8.74
N GLY A 25 -4.18 11.23 -9.63
CA GLY A 25 -5.45 10.65 -10.06
C GLY A 25 -6.05 9.60 -9.12
N ALA A 26 -5.32 9.15 -8.10
CA ALA A 26 -5.74 8.12 -7.17
C ALA A 26 -5.88 8.65 -5.74
N ALA A 27 -6.66 7.96 -4.92
CA ALA A 27 -6.76 8.18 -3.49
C ALA A 27 -6.42 6.90 -2.75
N VAL A 28 -5.55 7.00 -1.75
CA VAL A 28 -5.20 5.90 -0.86
C VAL A 28 -5.73 6.18 0.53
N ALA A 29 -6.28 5.15 1.16
CA ALA A 29 -6.55 5.16 2.59
C ALA A 29 -5.94 3.93 3.26
N VAL A 30 -5.47 4.13 4.49
CA VAL A 30 -4.98 3.08 5.37
C VAL A 30 -5.77 3.12 6.66
N CYS A 31 -6.31 1.99 7.06
CA CYS A 31 -6.95 1.81 8.35
C CYS A 31 -6.18 0.83 9.22
N ARG A 32 -6.17 1.09 10.53
CA ARG A 32 -5.57 0.20 11.53
C ARG A 32 -6.27 0.33 12.88
N LEU A 33 -6.10 -0.66 13.73
CA LEU A 33 -6.53 -0.58 15.13
C LEU A 33 -5.67 0.41 15.93
N THR A 34 -6.28 1.01 16.95
CA THR A 34 -5.61 1.84 17.98
C THR A 34 -5.38 1.10 19.29
N THR A 35 -5.90 -0.12 19.39
CA THR A 35 -5.76 -1.02 20.53
C THR A 35 -5.33 -2.42 20.05
N PRO A 36 -4.72 -3.25 20.91
CA PRO A 36 -4.35 -4.61 20.53
C PRO A 36 -5.55 -5.41 20.01
N ALA A 37 -5.30 -6.34 19.08
CA ALA A 37 -6.36 -7.15 18.46
C ALA A 37 -7.24 -7.89 19.49
N SER A 38 -6.65 -8.35 20.60
CA SER A 38 -7.34 -9.03 21.69
C SER A 38 -8.34 -8.14 22.45
N ALA A 39 -8.20 -6.82 22.34
CA ALA A 39 -9.07 -5.82 22.94
C ALA A 39 -10.01 -5.15 21.91
N ALA A 40 -10.03 -5.64 20.66
CA ALA A 40 -10.88 -5.06 19.64
C ALA A 40 -12.38 -5.22 19.99
N PRO A 41 -13.19 -4.15 19.87
CA PRO A 41 -14.62 -4.23 20.13
C PRO A 41 -15.35 -5.01 19.01
N ALA A 42 -16.66 -5.14 19.15
CA ALA A 42 -17.52 -5.73 18.12
C ALA A 42 -17.32 -5.04 16.75
N LEU A 43 -17.48 -5.82 15.67
CA LEU A 43 -17.26 -5.35 14.28
C LEU A 43 -18.05 -4.08 13.94
N SER A 44 -19.30 -3.97 14.40
CA SER A 44 -20.14 -2.79 14.19
C SER A 44 -19.56 -1.52 14.82
N ALA A 45 -18.95 -1.62 16.00
CA ALA A 45 -18.30 -0.51 16.68
C ALA A 45 -17.01 -0.08 15.95
N LEU A 46 -16.28 -1.04 15.37
CA LEU A 46 -15.12 -0.75 14.52
C LEU A 46 -15.52 0.06 13.28
N CYS A 47 -16.60 -0.35 12.60
CA CYS A 47 -17.10 0.38 11.44
C CYS A 47 -17.54 1.81 11.79
N ALA A 48 -18.32 1.97 12.86
CA ALA A 48 -18.76 3.28 13.33
C ALA A 48 -17.58 4.20 13.73
N SER A 49 -16.53 3.64 14.32
CA SER A 49 -15.30 4.37 14.64
C SER A 49 -14.52 4.77 13.39
N GLY A 50 -14.54 3.96 12.33
CA GLY A 50 -13.74 4.17 11.11
C GLY A 50 -14.42 5.03 10.05
N LEU A 51 -15.76 5.10 10.05
CA LEU A 51 -16.57 5.85 9.09
C LEU A 51 -17.51 6.81 9.84
N PRO A 52 -17.12 8.08 10.04
CA PRO A 52 -18.03 9.09 10.58
C PRO A 52 -19.25 9.25 9.66
N GLY A 53 -20.47 9.31 10.23
CA GLY A 53 -21.72 9.36 9.46
C GLY A 53 -22.30 7.99 9.07
N TYR A 54 -21.73 6.92 9.60
CA TYR A 54 -22.18 5.53 9.44
C TYR A 54 -23.51 5.26 10.15
N SER A 55 -24.47 4.64 9.43
CA SER A 55 -25.78 4.27 10.00
C SER A 55 -25.78 2.86 10.61
N ALA A 56 -26.79 2.56 11.44
CA ALA A 56 -26.98 1.22 11.98
C ALA A 56 -27.26 0.16 10.87
N GLN A 57 -27.89 0.57 9.78
CA GLN A 57 -28.16 -0.30 8.63
C GLN A 57 -26.86 -0.67 7.89
N ASP A 58 -25.96 0.29 7.71
CA ASP A 58 -24.61 0.03 7.20
C ASP A 58 -23.85 -0.92 8.15
N GLY A 59 -24.05 -0.74 9.46
CA GLY A 59 -23.70 -1.65 10.57
C GLY A 59 -23.97 -3.10 10.24
N ALA A 60 -25.25 -3.37 10.03
CA ALA A 60 -25.76 -4.70 9.76
C ALA A 60 -25.19 -5.26 8.45
N ALA A 61 -25.05 -4.44 7.40
CA ALA A 61 -24.51 -4.90 6.12
C ALA A 61 -23.05 -5.37 6.21
N PHE A 62 -22.19 -4.64 6.93
CA PHE A 62 -20.81 -5.06 7.18
C PHE A 62 -20.75 -6.35 8.00
N CYS A 63 -21.52 -6.42 9.08
CA CYS A 63 -21.54 -7.59 9.96
C CYS A 63 -22.06 -8.83 9.23
N ALA A 64 -23.12 -8.68 8.42
CA ALA A 64 -23.66 -9.77 7.61
C ALA A 64 -22.63 -10.28 6.58
N ALA A 65 -21.94 -9.37 5.88
CA ALA A 65 -20.89 -9.76 4.94
C ALA A 65 -19.73 -10.46 5.65
N ALA A 66 -19.27 -9.92 6.79
CA ALA A 66 -18.19 -10.49 7.58
C ALA A 66 -18.56 -11.86 8.17
N ALA A 67 -19.81 -12.07 8.60
CA ALA A 67 -20.27 -13.32 9.22
C ALA A 67 -20.15 -14.55 8.30
N THR A 68 -20.10 -14.35 6.99
CA THR A 68 -19.86 -15.43 6.00
C THR A 68 -18.40 -15.89 5.95
N LEU A 69 -17.48 -15.14 6.56
CA LEU A 69 -16.05 -15.41 6.57
C LEU A 69 -15.65 -16.16 7.84
N HIS A 70 -14.58 -16.94 7.74
CA HIS A 70 -13.91 -17.53 8.90
C HIS A 70 -13.55 -16.43 9.93
N PRO A 71 -13.68 -16.65 11.25
CA PRO A 71 -13.46 -15.62 12.28
C PRO A 71 -12.18 -14.78 12.11
N ARG A 72 -11.07 -15.44 11.78
CA ARG A 72 -9.76 -14.79 11.51
C ARG A 72 -9.77 -13.76 10.37
N HIS A 73 -10.77 -13.77 9.49
CA HIS A 73 -10.88 -12.87 8.33
C HIS A 73 -11.91 -11.77 8.53
N GLN A 74 -12.69 -11.79 9.62
CA GLN A 74 -13.78 -10.83 9.84
C GLN A 74 -13.26 -9.42 10.16
N LEU A 75 -12.31 -9.31 11.10
CA LEU A 75 -11.67 -8.04 11.44
C LEU A 75 -10.90 -7.45 10.24
N PRO A 76 -10.00 -8.21 9.56
CA PRO A 76 -9.33 -7.72 8.35
C PRO A 76 -10.29 -7.27 7.25
N PHE A 77 -11.38 -8.01 7.05
CA PHE A 77 -12.44 -7.62 6.12
C PHE A 77 -13.00 -6.24 6.46
N VAL A 78 -13.40 -5.99 7.72
CA VAL A 78 -13.94 -4.70 8.16
C VAL A 78 -12.93 -3.58 7.93
N LEU A 79 -11.69 -3.73 8.39
CA LEU A 79 -10.66 -2.70 8.22
C LEU A 79 -10.43 -2.37 6.74
N SER A 80 -10.40 -3.40 5.89
CA SER A 80 -10.21 -3.22 4.45
C SER A 80 -11.36 -2.48 3.77
N ARG A 81 -12.59 -2.66 4.26
CA ARG A 81 -13.79 -2.03 3.73
C ARG A 81 -13.98 -0.60 4.24
N VAL A 82 -13.57 -0.31 5.47
CA VAL A 82 -13.42 1.07 5.96
C VAL A 82 -12.37 1.82 5.12
N ALA A 83 -11.25 1.16 4.78
CA ALA A 83 -10.20 1.76 3.96
C ALA A 83 -10.72 2.04 2.54
N ALA A 84 -11.38 1.06 1.92
CA ALA A 84 -11.99 1.22 0.60
C ALA A 84 -13.01 2.36 0.57
N SER A 85 -13.92 2.38 1.55
CA SER A 85 -14.94 3.43 1.73
C SER A 85 -14.30 4.83 1.80
N THR A 86 -13.25 4.96 2.60
CA THR A 86 -12.50 6.22 2.78
C THR A 86 -11.77 6.64 1.50
N ALA A 87 -11.16 5.69 0.78
CA ALA A 87 -10.46 5.95 -0.48
C ALA A 87 -11.43 6.38 -1.59
N ILE A 88 -12.59 5.72 -1.72
CA ILE A 88 -13.63 6.07 -2.70
C ILE A 88 -14.20 7.47 -2.40
N ALA A 89 -14.45 7.77 -1.12
CA ALA A 89 -14.93 9.09 -0.70
C ALA A 89 -13.94 10.22 -0.96
N ALA A 90 -12.65 9.90 -1.05
CA ALA A 90 -11.59 10.87 -1.31
C ALA A 90 -11.40 11.18 -2.81
N LEU A 91 -12.04 10.42 -3.71
CA LEU A 91 -11.88 10.66 -5.15
C LEU A 91 -12.52 12.00 -5.59
N PRO A 92 -11.86 12.77 -6.47
CA PRO A 92 -12.40 14.06 -6.92
C PRO A 92 -13.77 13.97 -7.62
N LEU A 93 -14.05 12.88 -8.34
CA LEU A 93 -15.37 12.67 -8.99
C LEU A 93 -16.51 12.59 -7.97
N SER A 94 -16.24 12.08 -6.78
CA SER A 94 -17.24 11.97 -5.71
C SER A 94 -17.55 13.33 -5.08
N ARG A 95 -16.68 14.34 -5.22
CA ARG A 95 -16.91 15.72 -4.73
C ARG A 95 -17.69 16.59 -5.72
N GLU A 96 -17.47 16.43 -7.02
CA GLU A 96 -18.20 17.20 -8.04
C GLU A 96 -19.64 16.71 -8.24
N ALA A 97 -19.87 15.39 -8.13
CA ALA A 97 -21.20 14.81 -8.23
C ALA A 97 -22.08 15.07 -6.99
N ARG A 98 -21.47 15.42 -5.86
CA ARG A 98 -22.17 15.77 -4.61
C ARG A 98 -21.94 17.24 -4.31
N ARG A 99 -22.83 18.13 -4.79
CA ARG A 99 -22.99 19.42 -4.11
C ARG A 99 -23.39 19.08 -2.67
N PRO A 100 -22.56 19.37 -1.65
CA PRO A 100 -22.92 19.04 -0.28
C PRO A 100 -24.16 19.85 0.07
N VAL A 101 -25.28 19.17 0.33
CA VAL A 101 -26.39 19.79 1.05
C VAL A 101 -25.88 20.01 2.47
N PRO A 102 -25.96 21.22 3.04
CA PRO A 102 -25.50 21.48 4.40
C PRO A 102 -26.22 20.53 5.38
N GLY A 103 -25.46 19.65 6.03
CA GLY A 103 -25.97 18.69 7.01
C GLY A 103 -26.08 17.23 6.56
N ASP A 104 -25.81 16.91 5.29
CA ASP A 104 -25.89 15.53 4.76
C ASP A 104 -24.53 15.04 4.23
N GLU A 105 -23.55 14.91 5.13
CA GLU A 105 -22.31 14.17 4.84
C GLU A 105 -22.57 12.66 4.97
N THR A 106 -23.37 12.10 4.07
CA THR A 106 -23.53 10.63 4.00
C THR A 106 -22.20 10.00 3.61
N ALA A 107 -21.61 9.27 4.56
CA ALA A 107 -20.42 8.48 4.33
C ALA A 107 -20.63 7.56 3.14
N ILE A 108 -19.62 7.43 2.27
CA ILE A 108 -19.64 6.35 1.29
C ILE A 108 -19.34 5.07 2.05
N VAL A 109 -20.30 4.14 2.00
CA VAL A 109 -20.18 2.81 2.60
C VAL A 109 -20.03 1.78 1.51
N PHE A 110 -18.87 1.14 1.48
CA PHE A 110 -18.54 0.10 0.52
C PHE A 110 -18.27 -1.24 1.23
N THR A 111 -19.13 -2.22 0.98
CA THR A 111 -19.02 -3.59 1.54
C THR A 111 -18.67 -4.63 0.46
N GLY A 112 -18.81 -4.30 -0.82
CA GLY A 112 -18.62 -5.22 -1.96
C GLY A 112 -17.17 -5.64 -2.23
N GLY A 113 -16.97 -6.55 -3.19
CA GLY A 113 -15.66 -6.88 -3.74
C GLY A 113 -15.15 -5.80 -4.70
N ARG A 114 -13.85 -5.78 -5.01
CA ARG A 114 -13.25 -4.75 -5.89
C ARG A 114 -13.91 -4.69 -7.27
N GLU A 115 -14.46 -5.81 -7.73
CA GLU A 115 -15.18 -5.99 -8.99
C GLU A 115 -16.49 -5.19 -9.03
N ALA A 116 -17.08 -4.88 -7.87
CA ALA A 116 -18.31 -4.09 -7.77
C ALA A 116 -18.05 -2.57 -7.83
N ALA A 117 -16.83 -2.12 -7.50
CA ALA A 117 -16.50 -0.70 -7.41
C ALA A 117 -16.73 0.09 -8.73
N PRO A 118 -16.45 -0.46 -9.93
CA PRO A 118 -16.71 0.25 -11.18
C PRO A 118 -18.19 0.55 -11.41
N GLN A 119 -19.07 -0.40 -11.08
CA GLN A 119 -20.51 -0.27 -11.27
C GLN A 119 -21.14 0.66 -10.22
N LEU A 120 -20.75 0.51 -8.96
CA LEU A 120 -21.36 1.23 -7.83
C LEU A 120 -20.83 2.66 -7.68
N HIS A 121 -19.54 2.88 -7.97
CA HIS A 121 -18.85 4.13 -7.64
C HIS A 121 -18.03 4.71 -8.79
N ARG A 122 -18.14 4.16 -10.01
CA ARG A 122 -17.40 4.61 -11.20
C ARG A 122 -15.89 4.71 -10.96
N CYS A 123 -15.37 3.82 -10.12
CA CYS A 123 -13.97 3.77 -9.75
C CYS A 123 -13.44 2.35 -9.80
N ARG A 124 -12.14 2.21 -9.99
CA ARG A 124 -11.40 0.98 -9.79
C ARG A 124 -10.83 0.98 -8.39
N LEU A 125 -10.58 -0.22 -7.88
CA LEU A 125 -10.20 -0.43 -6.50
C LEU A 125 -9.19 -1.56 -6.38
N SER A 126 -8.16 -1.36 -5.57
CA SER A 126 -7.30 -2.42 -5.06
C SER A 126 -7.34 -2.37 -3.53
N ILE A 127 -7.45 -3.54 -2.92
CA ILE A 127 -7.65 -3.72 -1.48
C ILE A 127 -6.58 -4.69 -0.99
N SER A 128 -5.99 -4.41 0.17
CA SER A 128 -5.16 -5.36 0.91
C SER A 128 -5.37 -5.24 2.40
N HIS A 129 -5.10 -6.31 3.13
CA HIS A 129 -5.21 -6.35 4.57
C HIS A 129 -4.28 -7.39 5.19
N GLU A 130 -3.96 -7.14 6.44
CA GLU A 130 -3.37 -8.06 7.41
C GLU A 130 -4.33 -8.19 8.60
N ASP A 131 -3.88 -8.78 9.68
CA ASP A 131 -4.62 -8.99 10.93
C ASP A 131 -5.23 -7.70 11.53
N VAL A 132 -4.45 -6.61 11.66
CA VAL A 132 -4.88 -5.36 12.34
C VAL A 132 -4.70 -4.09 11.50
N ALA A 133 -4.29 -4.23 10.25
CA ALA A 133 -4.06 -3.12 9.33
C ALA A 133 -4.59 -3.46 7.93
N ALA A 134 -5.10 -2.46 7.22
CA ALA A 134 -5.57 -2.63 5.86
C ALA A 134 -5.38 -1.35 5.05
N ALA A 135 -5.16 -1.50 3.74
CA ALA A 135 -5.02 -0.38 2.82
C ALA A 135 -5.90 -0.57 1.59
N SER A 136 -6.33 0.54 1.02
CA SER A 136 -7.07 0.55 -0.23
C SER A 136 -6.65 1.73 -1.08
N VAL A 137 -6.54 1.51 -2.39
CA VAL A 137 -6.34 2.55 -3.40
C VAL A 137 -7.53 2.53 -4.34
N ALA A 138 -8.14 3.70 -4.52
CA ALA A 138 -9.22 3.93 -5.48
C ALA A 138 -8.75 4.91 -6.56
N TRP A 139 -9.18 4.71 -7.79
CA TRP A 139 -8.92 5.62 -8.92
C TRP A 139 -10.10 5.59 -9.90
N PRO A 140 -10.31 6.64 -10.71
CA PRO A 140 -11.41 6.69 -11.68
C PRO A 140 -11.42 5.50 -12.62
N ALA A 141 -12.59 4.93 -12.88
CA ALA A 141 -12.76 4.01 -13.99
C ALA A 141 -12.78 4.84 -15.29
N LEU A 142 -11.93 4.49 -16.26
CA LEU A 142 -12.06 5.01 -17.61
C LEU A 142 -13.42 4.58 -18.19
N PRO A 143 -14.13 5.45 -18.93
CA PRO A 143 -15.28 5.02 -19.70
C PRO A 143 -14.84 3.92 -20.68
N PRO A 144 -15.69 2.92 -20.97
CA PRO A 144 -15.39 1.96 -22.02
C PRO A 144 -15.17 2.74 -23.32
N SER A 145 -14.01 2.56 -23.94
CA SER A 145 -13.73 3.15 -25.25
C SER A 145 -14.82 2.68 -26.23
N PRO A 146 -15.46 3.58 -27.00
CA PRO A 146 -16.40 3.16 -28.02
C PRO A 146 -15.66 2.29 -29.05
N GLY A 147 -16.10 1.03 -29.15
CA GLY A 147 -15.70 -0.04 -30.06
C GLY A 147 -14.48 0.20 -30.96
N VAL A 148 -13.34 -0.36 -30.56
CA VAL A 148 -12.34 -0.82 -31.55
C VAL A 148 -12.56 -2.33 -31.68
N SER A 149 -13.09 -2.75 -32.83
CA SER A 149 -13.23 -4.15 -33.22
C SER A 149 -11.90 -4.86 -33.04
N HIS A 150 -11.90 -6.00 -32.37
CA HIS A 150 -10.75 -6.91 -32.30
C HIS A 150 -10.56 -7.60 -33.66
N ASP A 151 -10.02 -6.87 -34.63
CA ASP A 151 -9.41 -7.51 -35.80
C ASP A 151 -7.90 -7.58 -35.61
N HIS A 152 -7.41 -8.81 -35.72
CA HIS A 152 -6.03 -9.22 -35.56
C HIS A 152 -5.03 -8.30 -36.27
N VAL A 153 -4.08 -7.77 -35.52
CA VAL A 153 -2.76 -7.41 -36.06
C VAL A 153 -1.70 -8.02 -35.17
N GLU A 154 -1.27 -9.24 -35.52
CA GLU A 154 0.08 -9.69 -35.21
C GLU A 154 1.06 -8.74 -35.91
N ARG A 155 1.68 -7.83 -35.16
CA ARG A 155 2.92 -7.18 -35.61
C ARG A 155 4.01 -7.39 -34.57
N ASN A 156 4.94 -8.25 -34.96
CA ASN A 156 6.26 -8.37 -34.37
C ASN A 156 6.90 -6.98 -34.23
N VAL A 157 7.10 -6.54 -32.98
CA VAL A 157 7.99 -5.41 -32.68
C VAL A 157 9.06 -5.92 -31.71
N ARG A 158 10.17 -6.40 -32.30
CA ARG A 158 11.47 -6.32 -31.64
C ARG A 158 11.90 -4.85 -31.70
N GLY A 159 11.67 -4.13 -30.64
CA GLY A 159 12.10 -2.74 -30.49
C GLY A 159 12.54 -2.49 -29.07
N THR A 160 13.86 -2.47 -28.86
CA THR A 160 14.50 -1.98 -27.64
C THR A 160 14.22 -0.49 -27.54
N THR A 161 13.16 -0.08 -26.83
CA THR A 161 12.88 1.34 -26.63
C THR A 161 13.67 1.84 -25.43
N THR A 162 14.80 2.50 -25.71
CA THR A 162 15.53 3.32 -24.74
C THR A 162 14.64 4.48 -24.30
N LEU A 163 14.17 4.43 -23.05
CA LEU A 163 13.51 5.56 -22.38
C LEU A 163 14.55 6.65 -22.12
N SER A 164 14.39 7.80 -22.77
CA SER A 164 15.21 8.99 -22.49
C SER A 164 14.90 9.50 -21.08
N SER A 165 15.94 9.58 -20.26
CA SER A 165 15.92 10.07 -18.88
C SER A 165 15.79 11.60 -18.87
N ALA A 166 14.57 12.14 -18.95
CA ALA A 166 14.24 13.47 -18.44
C ALA A 166 12.72 13.65 -18.36
N ALA A 167 12.23 13.93 -17.15
CA ALA A 167 10.82 14.12 -16.75
C ALA A 167 10.05 12.82 -16.49
N ALA A 168 9.76 12.56 -15.20
CA ALA A 168 8.69 11.64 -14.84
C ALA A 168 7.40 12.10 -15.55
N PRO A 169 6.65 11.20 -16.21
CA PRO A 169 5.43 11.59 -16.88
C PRO A 169 4.50 12.21 -15.82
N ARG A 170 4.10 13.46 -16.03
CA ARG A 170 2.95 14.04 -15.33
C ARG A 170 1.72 13.30 -15.86
N GLY A 171 1.45 12.11 -15.33
CA GLY A 171 0.34 11.31 -15.82
C GLY A 171 -0.97 12.04 -15.57
N THR A 172 -1.80 12.03 -16.60
CA THR A 172 -3.16 12.53 -16.54
C THR A 172 -4.06 11.48 -15.91
N ARG A 173 -5.30 11.88 -15.63
CA ARG A 173 -6.30 11.03 -15.00
C ARG A 173 -6.62 9.83 -15.90
N GLY A 174 -6.22 8.63 -15.49
CA GLY A 174 -6.52 7.38 -16.20
C GLY A 174 -5.33 6.71 -16.88
N ASP A 175 -4.13 7.27 -16.77
CA ASP A 175 -2.93 6.72 -17.42
C ASP A 175 -2.28 5.55 -16.68
N PHE A 176 -2.80 5.17 -15.51
CA PHE A 176 -2.21 4.16 -14.66
C PHE A 176 -3.23 3.15 -14.14
N GLU A 177 -2.76 1.92 -13.93
CA GLU A 177 -3.38 0.95 -13.03
C GLU A 177 -2.64 0.92 -11.70
N TYR A 178 -3.38 0.77 -10.61
CA TYR A 178 -2.83 0.82 -9.26
C TYR A 178 -3.06 -0.50 -8.53
N ALA A 179 -2.11 -0.84 -7.66
CA ALA A 179 -2.28 -1.90 -6.68
C ALA A 179 -1.70 -1.44 -5.34
N VAL A 180 -2.30 -1.92 -4.26
CA VAL A 180 -1.80 -1.66 -2.90
C VAL A 180 -1.65 -2.98 -2.17
N ASP A 181 -0.64 -3.05 -1.32
CA ASP A 181 -0.42 -4.14 -0.39
C ASP A 181 -0.04 -3.65 1.01
N VAL A 182 -0.33 -4.48 2.01
CA VAL A 182 0.05 -4.27 3.41
C VAL A 182 0.71 -5.57 3.86
N ALA A 183 1.91 -5.47 4.43
CA ALA A 183 2.68 -6.61 4.89
C ALA A 183 3.07 -6.45 6.36
N SER A 184 2.74 -7.44 7.19
CA SER A 184 3.19 -7.49 8.58
C SER A 184 4.68 -7.87 8.65
N VAL A 185 5.51 -6.99 9.20
CA VAL A 185 6.96 -7.28 9.33
C VAL A 185 7.20 -8.46 10.27
N ALA A 186 6.39 -8.59 11.33
CA ALA A 186 6.47 -9.70 12.27
C ALA A 186 6.10 -11.04 11.60
N GLU A 187 5.09 -11.05 10.73
CA GLU A 187 4.69 -12.27 10.01
C GLU A 187 5.74 -12.67 8.97
N VAL A 188 6.26 -11.72 8.20
CA VAL A 188 7.34 -11.96 7.23
C VAL A 188 8.58 -12.53 7.95
N HIS A 189 8.94 -11.96 9.09
CA HIS A 189 10.03 -12.47 9.93
C HIS A 189 9.76 -13.91 10.38
N ARG A 190 8.59 -14.18 10.96
CA ARG A 190 8.18 -15.51 11.44
C ARG A 190 8.25 -16.55 10.33
N VAL A 191 7.69 -16.24 9.16
CA VAL A 191 7.67 -17.15 8.01
C VAL A 191 9.07 -17.42 7.48
N ARG A 192 9.92 -16.40 7.34
CA ARG A 192 11.32 -16.57 6.94
C ARG A 192 12.07 -17.48 7.90
N ARG A 193 11.91 -17.30 9.21
CA ARG A 193 12.57 -18.14 10.22
C ARG A 193 12.08 -19.58 10.18
N ARG A 194 10.76 -19.78 10.01
CA ARG A 194 10.16 -21.11 9.93
C ARG A 194 10.52 -21.83 8.63
N PHE A 195 10.69 -21.10 7.54
CA PHE A 195 10.96 -21.66 6.21
C PHE A 195 12.12 -20.94 5.49
N PRO A 196 13.38 -21.19 5.88
CA PRO A 196 14.54 -20.48 5.33
C PRO A 196 14.68 -20.61 3.81
N HIS A 197 14.32 -21.78 3.25
CA HIS A 197 14.36 -22.02 1.81
C HIS A 197 13.28 -21.26 1.04
N LEU A 198 12.11 -21.03 1.66
CA LEU A 198 11.06 -20.19 1.09
C LEU A 198 11.51 -18.74 1.03
N GLY A 199 12.17 -18.23 2.08
CA GLY A 199 12.74 -16.88 2.07
C GLY A 199 13.70 -16.63 0.90
N ARG A 200 14.59 -17.59 0.59
CA ARG A 200 15.51 -17.50 -0.56
C ARG A 200 14.79 -17.56 -1.91
N ARG A 201 13.72 -18.37 -2.01
CA ARG A 201 12.94 -18.54 -3.25
C ARG A 201 11.99 -17.38 -3.52
N TRP A 202 11.46 -16.75 -2.48
CA TRP A 202 10.52 -15.63 -2.60
C TRP A 202 11.20 -14.38 -3.13
N MET A 203 12.51 -14.21 -2.92
CA MET A 203 13.15 -12.94 -3.26
C MET A 203 14.62 -13.11 -3.66
N PRO A 204 14.90 -13.80 -4.78
CA PRO A 204 16.28 -14.11 -5.19
C PRO A 204 17.12 -12.87 -5.54
N GLN A 205 16.50 -11.72 -5.78
CA GLN A 205 17.16 -10.45 -6.16
C GLN A 205 17.19 -9.41 -5.03
N CYS A 206 16.79 -9.78 -3.81
CA CYS A 206 16.83 -8.87 -2.68
C CYS A 206 18.16 -8.95 -1.95
N SER A 207 18.84 -7.82 -1.82
CA SER A 207 19.97 -7.69 -0.91
C SER A 207 19.53 -7.00 0.38
N THR A 208 19.67 -7.72 1.49
CA THR A 208 19.48 -7.19 2.84
C THR A 208 20.80 -6.77 3.50
N GLU A 209 21.91 -6.84 2.77
CA GLU A 209 23.22 -6.47 3.29
C GLU A 209 23.38 -4.96 3.30
N ALA A 210 23.77 -4.41 4.45
CA ALA A 210 24.05 -3.00 4.63
C ALA A 210 25.04 -2.82 5.79
N PRO A 211 25.85 -1.74 5.80
CA PRO A 211 26.68 -1.40 6.94
C PRO A 211 25.83 -1.20 8.21
N ALA A 212 26.34 -1.62 9.37
CA ALA A 212 25.63 -1.55 10.65
C ALA A 212 25.10 -0.13 10.97
N GLU A 213 25.86 0.92 10.63
CA GLU A 213 25.43 2.30 10.83
C GLU A 213 24.27 2.70 9.90
N ALA A 214 24.26 2.21 8.65
CA ALA A 214 23.14 2.43 7.74
C ALA A 214 21.87 1.70 8.23
N ILE A 215 22.02 0.47 8.73
CA ILE A 215 20.95 -0.32 9.36
C ILE A 215 20.35 0.45 10.53
N ARG A 216 21.20 0.90 11.47
CA ARG A 216 20.76 1.65 12.66
C ARG A 216 20.02 2.93 12.28
N ARG A 217 20.58 3.74 11.37
CA ARG A 217 19.94 4.97 10.89
C ARG A 217 18.59 4.69 10.23
N ALA A 218 18.47 3.62 9.44
CA ALA A 218 17.22 3.25 8.81
C ALA A 218 16.14 2.87 9.84
N LEU A 219 16.49 2.04 10.84
CA LEU A 219 15.55 1.62 11.89
C LEU A 219 15.11 2.80 12.77
N VAL A 220 16.07 3.62 13.22
CA VAL A 220 15.77 4.84 14.00
C VAL A 220 14.92 5.80 13.18
N GLY A 221 15.25 6.00 11.90
CA GLY A 221 14.47 6.83 10.99
C GLY A 221 13.04 6.30 10.78
N MET A 222 12.83 4.98 10.81
CA MET A 222 11.50 4.38 10.74
C MET A 222 10.70 4.59 12.04
N GLU A 223 11.32 4.40 13.21
CA GLU A 223 10.70 4.59 14.53
C GLU A 223 10.29 6.05 14.76
N GLN A 224 11.17 6.98 14.38
CA GLN A 224 10.97 8.42 14.53
C GLN A 224 10.00 9.00 13.52
N ARG A 225 9.64 8.29 12.45
CA ARG A 225 8.67 8.85 11.50
C ARG A 225 7.30 8.95 12.16
N PRO A 226 6.69 10.15 12.15
CA PRO A 226 5.35 10.30 12.69
C PRO A 226 4.40 9.45 11.84
N SER A 227 3.55 8.66 12.51
CA SER A 227 2.32 8.21 11.86
C SER A 227 1.47 9.46 11.70
N ARG A 228 1.56 10.13 10.55
CA ARG A 228 0.97 11.47 10.33
C ARG A 228 -0.51 11.47 10.77
N GLY A 229 -0.81 12.26 11.81
CA GLY A 229 -2.09 12.23 12.55
C GLY A 229 -1.96 11.97 14.07
N GLU A 230 -0.76 11.79 14.61
CA GLU A 230 -0.46 11.98 16.04
C GLU A 230 -0.14 13.45 16.40
N ALA A 231 0.09 14.29 15.38
CA ALA A 231 0.12 15.73 15.55
C ALA A 231 -1.33 16.22 15.67
N GLY A 232 -1.70 16.73 16.84
CA GLY A 232 -2.85 17.62 16.96
C GLY A 232 -2.68 18.76 15.95
N ALA A 233 -3.79 19.28 15.41
CA ALA A 233 -3.78 20.42 14.52
C ALA A 233 -3.14 21.63 15.23
N SER A 234 -1.83 21.79 15.02
CA SER A 234 -1.06 22.98 15.34
C SER A 234 -0.16 23.19 14.13
N ASP A 235 -0.27 24.37 13.54
CA ASP A 235 0.43 24.78 12.33
C ASP A 235 1.94 25.03 12.58
N ASP A 236 2.41 24.79 13.82
CA ASP A 236 3.79 24.97 14.24
C ASP A 236 4.36 23.65 14.79
N GLY A 237 5.06 22.91 13.93
CA GLY A 237 5.93 21.80 14.34
C GLY A 237 5.22 20.49 14.67
N VAL A 238 5.68 19.41 14.04
CA VAL A 238 5.23 18.05 14.37
C VAL A 238 5.75 17.69 15.77
N VAL A 239 4.93 17.89 16.80
CA VAL A 239 5.26 17.44 18.16
C VAL A 239 5.08 15.92 18.21
N TYR A 240 6.19 15.21 18.38
CA TYR A 240 6.17 13.78 18.68
C TYR A 240 5.51 13.54 20.03
N SER A 241 4.47 12.71 20.08
CA SER A 241 4.08 12.14 21.37
C SER A 241 5.21 11.21 21.83
N GLY A 242 5.96 11.62 22.86
CA GLY A 242 7.03 10.80 23.43
C GLY A 242 6.55 9.40 23.85
N ALA A 243 5.25 9.22 24.09
CA ALA A 243 4.65 7.90 24.31
C ALA A 243 4.72 7.00 23.06
N ALA A 244 4.38 7.50 21.87
CA ALA A 244 4.41 6.71 20.64
C ALA A 244 5.83 6.28 20.26
N LEU A 245 6.81 7.19 20.40
CA LEU A 245 8.21 6.85 20.14
C LEU A 245 8.71 5.76 21.11
N ARG A 246 8.33 5.85 22.40
CA ARG A 246 8.66 4.83 23.39
C ARG A 246 8.09 3.46 23.04
N ARG A 247 6.85 3.39 22.53
CA ARG A 247 6.23 2.11 22.13
C ARG A 247 6.86 1.50 20.87
N ARG A 248 7.49 2.30 20.02
CA ARG A 248 8.14 1.84 18.79
C ARG A 248 9.60 1.48 18.99
N SER A 249 10.27 2.08 19.97
CA SER A 249 11.71 1.88 20.15
C SER A 249 12.05 0.42 20.42
N GLY A 250 12.91 -0.18 19.59
CA GLY A 250 13.33 -1.56 19.77
C GLY A 250 12.22 -2.60 19.59
N TRP A 251 11.13 -2.24 18.90
CA TRP A 251 9.96 -3.08 18.57
C TRP A 251 10.31 -4.52 18.15
N TRP A 252 11.41 -4.70 17.43
CA TRP A 252 11.86 -5.99 16.91
C TRP A 252 12.25 -7.00 18.00
N ARG A 253 12.55 -6.54 19.22
CA ARG A 253 12.76 -7.39 20.40
C ARG A 253 11.46 -7.92 21.00
N HIS A 254 10.34 -7.29 20.66
CA HIS A 254 9.02 -7.53 21.24
C HIS A 254 8.07 -8.27 20.28
N MET A 255 8.52 -8.59 19.07
CA MET A 255 7.76 -9.47 18.17
C MET A 255 7.44 -10.81 18.84
N PRO A 256 6.34 -11.49 18.45
CA PRO A 256 6.06 -12.86 18.89
C PRO A 256 7.21 -13.84 18.61
N THR A 257 7.96 -13.60 17.54
CA THR A 257 9.27 -14.22 17.30
C THR A 257 10.31 -13.11 17.23
N PRO A 258 11.09 -12.87 18.29
CA PRO A 258 12.04 -11.76 18.32
C PRO A 258 13.17 -11.91 17.29
N CYS A 259 13.59 -10.77 16.74
CA CYS A 259 14.82 -10.68 15.97
C CYS A 259 16.04 -10.76 16.90
N ALA A 260 17.08 -11.49 16.51
CA ALA A 260 18.32 -11.62 17.26
C ALA A 260 19.22 -10.38 17.16
N SER A 261 19.02 -9.54 16.14
CA SER A 261 19.82 -8.33 15.91
C SER A 261 19.07 -7.25 15.12
N GLU A 262 19.61 -6.03 15.13
CA GLU A 262 19.15 -4.93 14.26
C GLU A 262 19.26 -5.31 12.77
N ALA A 263 20.29 -6.07 12.38
CA ALA A 263 20.44 -6.52 10.99
C ALA A 263 19.31 -7.47 10.58
N GLU A 264 18.86 -8.34 11.48
CA GLU A 264 17.73 -9.22 11.22
C GLU A 264 16.40 -8.47 11.17
N ALA A 265 16.21 -7.47 12.04
CA ALA A 265 15.06 -6.60 12.03
C ALA A 265 14.97 -5.82 10.71
N TYR A 266 16.08 -5.20 10.31
CA TYR A 266 16.23 -4.49 9.04
C TYR A 266 15.93 -5.39 7.85
N ALA A 267 16.54 -6.58 7.81
CA ALA A 267 16.27 -7.56 6.76
C ALA A 267 14.77 -7.90 6.70
N SER A 268 14.10 -8.05 7.84
CA SER A 268 12.65 -8.34 7.88
C SER A 268 11.81 -7.20 7.31
N VAL A 269 12.19 -5.93 7.56
CA VAL A 269 11.53 -4.75 6.95
C VAL A 269 11.73 -4.74 5.43
N VAL A 270 12.96 -4.93 4.96
CA VAL A 270 13.27 -4.98 3.52
C VAL A 270 12.45 -6.09 2.85
N LEU A 271 12.42 -7.28 3.46
CA LEU A 271 11.63 -8.40 2.95
C LEU A 271 10.13 -8.08 2.87
N ALA A 272 9.57 -7.41 3.88
CA ALA A 272 8.16 -7.02 3.87
C ALA A 272 7.83 -6.02 2.75
N GLN A 273 8.73 -5.07 2.45
CA GLN A 273 8.56 -4.15 1.32
C GLN A 273 8.54 -4.89 -0.03
N HIS A 274 9.45 -5.83 -0.21
CA HIS A 274 9.52 -6.59 -1.45
C HIS A 274 8.34 -7.55 -1.59
N TRP A 275 7.91 -8.17 -0.49
CA TRP A 275 6.70 -8.97 -0.46
C TRP A 275 5.51 -8.15 -0.94
N GLY A 276 5.31 -6.95 -0.39
CA GLY A 276 4.23 -6.07 -0.80
C GLY A 276 4.34 -5.62 -2.26
N ALA A 277 5.56 -5.31 -2.74
CA ALA A 277 5.79 -4.98 -4.15
C ALA A 277 5.39 -6.14 -5.08
N ARG A 278 5.70 -7.37 -4.68
CA ARG A 278 5.29 -8.57 -5.42
C ARG A 278 3.78 -8.78 -5.39
N GLU A 279 3.14 -8.69 -4.24
CA GLU A 279 1.67 -8.80 -4.15
C GLU A 279 0.97 -7.74 -5.00
N CYS A 280 1.52 -6.52 -5.05
CA CYS A 280 1.07 -5.50 -5.98
C CYS A 280 1.22 -5.90 -7.46
N ALA A 281 2.39 -6.42 -7.86
CA ALA A 281 2.62 -6.89 -9.23
C ALA A 281 1.65 -8.01 -9.64
N VAL A 282 1.44 -8.97 -8.73
CA VAL A 282 0.46 -10.06 -8.87
C VAL A 282 -0.96 -9.52 -9.07
N LYS A 283 -1.36 -8.49 -8.30
CA LYS A 283 -2.67 -7.83 -8.43
C LYS A 283 -2.83 -7.11 -9.77
N LEU A 284 -1.76 -6.50 -10.30
CA LEU A 284 -1.76 -5.78 -11.57
C LEU A 284 -1.81 -6.72 -12.79
N VAL A 285 -1.07 -7.84 -12.75
CA VAL A 285 -1.13 -8.87 -13.79
C VAL A 285 -2.47 -9.62 -13.76
N GLY A 286 -3.07 -9.78 -12.58
CA GLY A 286 -4.27 -10.57 -12.39
C GLY A 286 -3.98 -12.06 -12.49
N ILE A 287 -4.26 -12.78 -11.41
CA ILE A 287 -3.91 -14.19 -11.28
C ILE A 287 -4.93 -15.03 -12.04
N ALA A 288 -4.64 -15.42 -13.28
CA ALA A 288 -5.21 -16.63 -13.84
C ALA A 288 -4.26 -17.80 -13.52
N GLY A 289 -4.34 -18.31 -12.28
CA GLY A 289 -3.72 -19.58 -11.87
C GLY A 289 -2.19 -19.69 -11.93
N ARG A 290 -1.42 -18.59 -12.01
CA ARG A 290 0.06 -18.63 -12.09
C ARG A 290 0.74 -17.91 -10.93
N SER A 291 1.87 -18.47 -10.48
CA SER A 291 2.81 -17.81 -9.59
C SER A 291 3.67 -16.82 -10.39
N PHE A 292 3.68 -15.54 -9.99
CA PHE A 292 4.55 -14.51 -10.55
C PHE A 292 6.03 -14.82 -10.24
N ALA A 293 6.87 -14.90 -11.27
CA ALA A 293 8.29 -15.27 -11.15
C ALA A 293 9.12 -14.08 -10.65
N TYR A 294 9.60 -14.15 -9.43
CA TYR A 294 10.27 -13.04 -8.74
C TYR A 294 11.56 -12.52 -9.36
N GLY A 295 12.20 -13.30 -10.24
CA GLY A 295 13.36 -12.83 -10.98
C GLY A 295 13.02 -11.76 -12.03
N CYS A 296 11.73 -11.51 -12.27
CA CYS A 296 11.31 -10.66 -13.37
C CYS A 296 11.28 -9.17 -13.04
N VAL A 297 11.33 -8.77 -11.77
CA VAL A 297 11.30 -7.35 -11.38
C VAL A 297 12.71 -6.91 -11.08
N ARG A 298 13.21 -5.89 -11.79
CA ARG A 298 14.56 -5.33 -11.60
C ARG A 298 14.48 -3.87 -11.18
N GLY A 299 15.38 -3.44 -10.31
CA GLY A 299 15.51 -2.02 -9.97
C GLY A 299 16.03 -1.22 -11.16
N ALA A 300 15.31 -0.19 -11.58
CA ALA A 300 15.85 0.85 -12.45
C ALA A 300 16.41 1.97 -11.57
N ALA A 301 17.53 2.59 -11.96
CA ALA A 301 18.10 3.70 -11.20
C ALA A 301 17.03 4.76 -10.87
N ALA A 302 17.01 5.23 -9.62
CA ALA A 302 15.98 6.15 -9.12
C ALA A 302 15.86 7.37 -10.04
N LEU A 303 14.63 7.77 -10.37
CA LEU A 303 14.28 8.89 -11.26
C LEU A 303 14.66 10.30 -10.72
N GLY A 304 15.63 10.41 -9.81
CA GLY A 304 15.95 11.68 -9.16
C GLY A 304 17.33 11.78 -8.47
N CYS A 305 18.22 10.79 -8.57
CA CYS A 305 19.60 10.98 -8.10
C CYS A 305 20.45 11.56 -9.23
N ARG A 306 20.50 12.89 -9.28
CA ARG A 306 21.52 13.66 -10.00
C ARG A 306 22.80 13.56 -9.17
N GLU A 307 23.80 12.82 -9.64
CA GLU A 307 25.24 13.13 -9.55
C GLU A 307 26.06 11.90 -9.98
N GLU A 308 26.81 12.10 -11.07
CA GLU A 308 28.15 11.53 -11.31
C GLU A 308 28.38 10.07 -10.89
N CYS A 309 27.84 9.14 -11.67
CA CYS A 309 28.49 7.86 -11.88
C CYS A 309 28.64 7.68 -13.38
N SER A 310 29.90 7.60 -13.78
CA SER A 310 30.44 7.33 -15.11
C SER A 310 29.57 6.35 -15.89
N ALA A 311 29.56 6.51 -17.22
CA ALA A 311 28.96 5.62 -18.21
C ALA A 311 29.22 4.12 -17.92
N GLY A 312 28.40 3.54 -17.06
CA GLY A 312 28.25 2.12 -16.86
C GLY A 312 27.14 1.65 -17.78
N SER A 313 27.43 0.63 -18.57
CA SER A 313 26.50 -0.01 -19.51
C SER A 313 25.11 -0.22 -18.91
N ALA A 314 24.07 -0.15 -19.75
CA ALA A 314 22.67 -0.49 -19.45
C ALA A 314 22.43 -1.93 -18.92
N ASP A 315 23.50 -2.64 -18.53
CA ASP A 315 23.56 -4.03 -18.07
C ASP A 315 23.84 -4.18 -16.57
N GLU A 316 24.08 -3.08 -15.83
CA GLU A 316 24.31 -3.18 -14.39
C GLU A 316 22.97 -3.28 -13.64
N VAL A 317 22.46 -4.51 -13.59
CA VAL A 317 21.30 -4.89 -12.78
C VAL A 317 21.58 -4.53 -11.33
N ARG A 318 21.00 -3.42 -10.85
CA ARG A 318 21.02 -3.13 -9.42
C ARG A 318 19.97 -4.03 -8.76
N PRO A 319 20.36 -4.97 -7.88
CA PRO A 319 19.39 -5.71 -7.10
C PRO A 319 18.52 -4.71 -6.33
N PHE A 320 17.30 -5.11 -5.99
CA PHE A 320 16.55 -4.32 -5.03
C PHE A 320 17.32 -4.38 -3.70
N THR A 321 18.06 -3.33 -3.41
CA THR A 321 18.82 -3.18 -2.17
C THR A 321 17.93 -2.56 -1.10
N GLY A 322 18.40 -2.60 0.15
CA GLY A 322 17.76 -1.87 1.25
C GLY A 322 17.68 -0.33 1.06
N SER A 323 18.10 0.22 -0.08
CA SER A 323 17.74 1.59 -0.51
C SER A 323 16.23 1.81 -0.70
N PHE A 324 15.44 0.73 -0.75
CA PHE A 324 13.98 0.74 -0.69
C PHE A 324 13.41 1.23 0.66
N LEU A 325 14.27 1.44 1.67
CA LEU A 325 13.93 1.92 3.01
C LEU A 325 13.96 3.43 3.17
N ALA A 326 13.84 4.20 2.09
CA ALA A 326 13.54 5.62 2.20
C ALA A 326 12.02 5.80 2.08
N PRO A 327 11.22 5.66 3.15
CA PRO A 327 9.81 5.95 3.04
C PRO A 327 9.61 7.37 2.51
N GLY A 328 8.60 7.55 1.65
CA GLY A 328 8.46 8.80 0.89
C GLY A 328 9.20 8.82 -0.46
N ALA A 329 10.14 7.91 -0.71
CA ALA A 329 10.79 7.78 -2.01
C ALA A 329 9.86 7.11 -3.03
N LEU A 330 10.10 7.44 -4.28
CA LEU A 330 9.46 6.83 -5.44
C LEU A 330 10.52 6.00 -6.17
N HIS A 331 10.26 4.71 -6.32
CA HIS A 331 11.16 3.79 -7.00
C HIS A 331 10.58 3.39 -8.36
N LEU A 332 11.44 3.24 -9.36
CA LEU A 332 11.08 2.68 -10.64
C LEU A 332 11.60 1.23 -10.71
N ALA A 333 10.74 0.32 -11.10
CA ALA A 333 11.04 -1.07 -11.32
C ALA A 333 10.71 -1.45 -12.76
N ALA A 334 11.63 -2.14 -13.44
CA ALA A 334 11.35 -2.78 -14.72
C ALA A 334 10.83 -4.20 -14.49
N VAL A 335 9.95 -4.66 -15.38
CA VAL A 335 9.43 -6.03 -15.39
C VAL A 335 9.90 -6.70 -16.68
N ASP A 336 10.45 -7.90 -16.59
CA ASP A 336 10.92 -8.69 -17.73
C ASP A 336 10.14 -10.01 -17.89
N GLY A 337 10.56 -10.84 -18.84
CA GLY A 337 10.10 -12.22 -18.95
C GLY A 337 8.61 -12.37 -19.31
N ALA A 338 8.00 -13.44 -18.82
CA ALA A 338 6.60 -13.76 -19.09
C ALA A 338 5.65 -12.74 -18.43
N GLU A 339 6.06 -12.16 -17.31
CA GLU A 339 5.33 -11.15 -16.56
C GLU A 339 5.23 -9.83 -17.35
N ALA A 340 6.29 -9.44 -18.05
CA ALA A 340 6.25 -8.29 -18.96
C ALA A 340 5.24 -8.48 -20.09
N THR A 341 5.16 -9.69 -20.66
CA THR A 341 4.16 -10.06 -21.67
C THR A 341 2.75 -10.04 -21.07
N ALA A 342 2.54 -10.58 -19.88
CA ALA A 342 1.23 -10.57 -19.23
C ALA A 342 0.75 -9.15 -18.89
N LEU A 343 1.66 -8.24 -18.50
CA LEU A 343 1.35 -6.82 -18.38
C LEU A 343 0.96 -6.20 -19.73
N ALA A 344 1.72 -6.52 -20.79
CA ALA A 344 1.45 -6.04 -22.14
C ALA A 344 0.05 -6.46 -22.64
N GLU A 345 -0.33 -7.72 -22.43
CA GLU A 345 -1.64 -8.28 -22.77
C GLU A 345 -2.79 -7.54 -22.06
N ARG A 346 -2.52 -6.94 -20.90
CA ARG A 346 -3.47 -6.09 -20.16
C ARG A 346 -3.41 -4.61 -20.55
N GLY A 347 -2.64 -4.28 -21.59
CA GLY A 347 -2.42 -2.92 -22.02
C GLY A 347 -1.60 -2.11 -21.01
N LEU A 348 -0.69 -2.75 -20.26
CA LEU A 348 0.21 -2.09 -19.30
C LEU A 348 1.64 -2.09 -19.80
N GLN A 349 2.38 -1.03 -19.46
CA GLN A 349 3.81 -0.98 -19.65
C GLN A 349 4.48 -1.94 -18.66
N PRO A 350 5.59 -2.60 -19.05
CA PRO A 350 6.29 -3.56 -18.22
C PRO A 350 7.19 -2.83 -17.20
N CYS A 351 6.62 -1.90 -16.44
CA CYS A 351 7.31 -1.17 -15.38
C CYS A 351 6.34 -0.81 -14.26
N PHE A 352 6.89 -0.66 -13.05
CA PHE A 352 6.14 -0.23 -11.87
C PHE A 352 6.79 0.99 -11.23
N TYR A 353 5.97 1.95 -10.84
CA TYR A 353 6.33 2.96 -9.87
C TYR A 353 5.90 2.49 -8.50
N LEU A 354 6.83 2.41 -7.56
CA LEU A 354 6.62 1.87 -6.23
C LEU A 354 6.81 2.98 -5.19
N HIS A 355 5.87 3.07 -4.27
CA HIS A 355 5.90 3.99 -3.13
C HIS A 355 5.63 3.20 -1.85
N THR A 356 6.47 3.37 -0.83
CA THR A 356 6.33 2.64 0.43
C THR A 356 6.35 3.54 1.65
N TRP A 357 5.61 3.12 2.67
CA TRP A 357 5.63 3.72 4.01
C TRP A 357 5.34 2.70 5.09
N THR A 358 5.53 3.12 6.34
CA THR A 358 5.33 2.28 7.52
C THR A 358 4.12 2.79 8.30
N GLU A 359 3.22 1.88 8.62
CA GLU A 359 2.13 2.08 9.57
C GLU A 359 2.43 1.31 10.85
N TRP A 360 2.04 1.88 11.99
CA TRP A 360 2.30 1.29 13.31
C TRP A 360 1.00 0.88 13.96
N ALA A 361 0.87 -0.40 14.32
CA ALA A 361 -0.30 -0.90 15.03
C ALA A 361 0.12 -1.50 16.39
N PRO A 362 -0.69 -1.34 17.44
CA PRO A 362 -0.37 -1.82 18.77
C PRO A 362 -0.41 -3.35 18.82
N LEU A 363 0.68 -3.95 19.30
CA LEU A 363 0.71 -5.34 19.75
C LEU A 363 0.22 -5.45 21.20
N SER A 364 0.59 -4.47 22.02
CA SER A 364 0.21 -4.32 23.43
C SER A 364 0.12 -2.84 23.77
N ASP A 365 -0.26 -2.52 25.01
CA ASP A 365 -0.29 -1.12 25.48
C ASP A 365 1.11 -0.48 25.50
N ALA A 366 2.17 -1.29 25.48
CA ALA A 366 3.55 -0.86 25.58
C ALA A 366 4.32 -0.93 24.26
N VAL A 367 3.82 -1.63 23.25
CA VAL A 367 4.59 -1.93 22.02
C VAL A 367 3.71 -1.78 20.78
N ASP A 368 4.22 -1.03 19.81
CA ASP A 368 3.67 -0.95 18.45
C ASP A 368 4.56 -1.76 17.50
N LEU A 369 3.95 -2.50 16.56
CA LEU A 369 4.64 -3.23 15.50
C LEU A 369 4.43 -2.56 14.13
N PRO A 370 5.44 -2.61 13.23
CA PRO A 370 5.36 -2.01 11.92
C PRO A 370 4.68 -2.93 10.90
N TYR A 371 3.84 -2.29 10.08
CA TYR A 371 3.24 -2.81 8.86
C TYR A 371 3.78 -1.98 7.70
N ILE A 372 4.25 -2.64 6.66
CA ILE A 372 4.73 -1.98 5.46
C ILE A 372 3.59 -1.88 4.48
N VAL A 373 3.27 -0.66 4.06
CA VAL A 373 2.31 -0.41 2.99
C VAL A 373 3.08 -0.11 1.71
N VAL A 374 2.69 -0.79 0.64
CA VAL A 374 3.28 -0.64 -0.69
C VAL A 374 2.19 -0.24 -1.66
N LEU A 375 2.36 0.90 -2.32
CA LEU A 375 1.56 1.31 -3.47
C LEU A 375 2.40 1.09 -4.72
N ALA A 376 1.85 0.36 -5.69
CA ALA A 376 2.39 0.24 -7.03
C ALA A 376 1.45 0.91 -8.04
N CYS A 377 2.02 1.51 -9.09
CA CYS A 377 1.27 1.76 -10.30
C CYS A 377 2.05 1.33 -11.55
N ALA A 378 1.31 0.85 -12.55
CA ALA A 378 1.83 0.54 -13.89
C ALA A 378 1.20 1.52 -14.89
N PRO A 379 2.00 2.20 -15.74
CA PRO A 379 1.44 2.97 -16.84
C PRO A 379 0.63 2.07 -17.75
N ARG A 380 -0.47 2.59 -18.28
CA ARG A 380 -1.13 2.00 -19.42
C ARG A 380 -0.28 2.25 -20.65
N ARG A 381 -0.23 1.27 -21.55
CA ARG A 381 0.10 1.49 -22.95
C ARG A 381 -1.08 2.27 -23.52
N THR A 382 -1.13 3.58 -23.30
CA THR A 382 -1.88 4.43 -24.21
C THR A 382 -1.39 4.06 -25.60
N CYS A 383 -2.31 3.81 -26.53
CA CYS A 383 -1.96 3.56 -27.93
C CYS A 383 -1.07 4.73 -28.36
N LEU A 384 0.26 4.52 -28.34
CA LEU A 384 1.21 5.39 -28.99
C LEU A 384 0.89 5.21 -30.47
N GLN A 385 -0.07 5.98 -30.95
CA GLN A 385 -0.25 6.28 -32.36
C GLN A 385 0.77 7.36 -32.73
#